data_AF-A0AAU6LTM9-F1
#
_entry.id   AF-A0AAU6LTM9-F1
#
_cell.length_a   1.000
_cell.length_b   1.000
_cell.length_c   1.000
_cell.angle_alpha   90.00
_cell.angle_beta   90.00
_cell.angle_gamma   90.00
#
_symmetry.space_group_name_H-M   'P 1'
#
loop_
_entity.id
_entity.type
_entity.pdbx_description
1 polymer ?
#
loop_
_entity_poly.entity_id
_entity_poly.type
_entity_poly.pdbx_seq_one_letter_code
_entity_poly.pdbx_strand_id
1 'polypeptide(L)'
;MDTQCFTQDALGRLNEAWTAAKDCKAKPSATSVGGPSAYWQSFTYDALGNRTQQTDHGAGILAGADGTTTYTQPAAGKPLPHAVQIADVKGGANDGKKSTFAYDKTGNTTDRSVNGHQQKLTWAADRAGG
;
A
#
# COMPACT_ATOMS: atom_id res chain seq x y z
N MET A 1 9.85 15.97 17.55
CA MET A 1 10.53 15.61 16.29
C MET A 1 10.04 14.23 15.90
N ASP A 2 9.96 13.93 14.61
CA ASP A 2 9.55 12.64 14.09
C ASP A 2 10.73 12.02 13.34
N THR A 3 11.14 10.80 13.70
CA THR A 3 12.30 10.12 13.11
C THR A 3 11.80 9.02 12.19
N GLN A 4 11.89 9.24 10.89
CA GLN A 4 11.41 8.31 9.87
C GLN A 4 12.51 7.33 9.45
N CYS A 5 12.22 6.04 9.53
CA CYS A 5 13.16 4.95 9.30
C CYS A 5 12.65 3.99 8.24
N PHE A 6 13.55 3.45 7.43
CA PHE A 6 13.23 2.63 6.26
C PHE A 6 14.21 1.48 6.11
N THR A 7 13.75 0.33 5.65
CA THR A 7 14.61 -0.73 5.10
C THR A 7 14.21 -1.03 3.66
N GLN A 8 15.20 -1.44 2.88
CA GLN A 8 15.01 -1.89 1.50
C GLN A 8 15.38 -3.37 1.37
N ASP A 9 14.74 -4.04 0.42
CA ASP A 9 15.17 -5.38 0.01
C ASP A 9 16.40 -5.31 -0.93
N ALA A 10 16.88 -6.49 -1.36
CA ALA A 10 18.04 -6.59 -2.24
C ALA A 10 17.87 -5.94 -3.63
N LEU A 11 16.64 -5.61 -4.03
CA LEU A 11 16.32 -4.93 -5.27
C LEU A 11 16.13 -3.41 -5.07
N GLY A 12 16.38 -2.89 -3.87
CA GLY A 12 16.21 -1.47 -3.53
C GLY A 12 14.75 -1.07 -3.32
N ARG A 13 13.83 -2.02 -3.15
CA ARG A 13 12.40 -1.74 -2.92
C ARG A 13 12.14 -1.56 -1.43
N LEU A 14 11.26 -0.63 -1.07
CA LEU A 14 10.88 -0.39 0.32
C LEU A 14 10.24 -1.65 0.92
N ASN A 15 10.88 -2.22 1.96
CA ASN A 15 10.45 -3.43 2.64
C ASN A 15 9.73 -3.12 3.96
N GLU A 16 10.26 -2.20 4.78
CA GLU A 16 9.60 -1.68 5.97
C GLU A 16 9.79 -0.16 6.09
N ALA A 17 8.80 0.51 6.68
CA ALA A 17 8.86 1.92 7.06
C ALA A 17 8.24 2.12 8.44
N TRP A 18 8.86 2.90 9.32
CA TRP A 18 8.31 3.21 10.63
C TRP A 18 8.84 4.53 11.20
N THR A 19 8.10 5.08 12.14
CA THR A 19 8.56 6.20 12.98
C THR A 19 9.21 5.66 14.25
N ALA A 20 10.47 6.02 14.50
CA ALA A 20 11.18 5.59 15.70
C ALA A 20 11.03 6.57 16.86
N ALA A 21 10.92 6.04 18.08
CA ALA A 21 10.90 6.84 19.31
C ALA A 21 12.23 7.57 19.59
N LYS A 22 13.33 7.12 18.98
CA LYS A 22 14.68 7.69 19.16
C LYS A 22 15.42 7.85 17.83
N ASP A 23 15.97 6.76 17.30
CA ASP A 23 16.79 6.72 16.09
C ASP A 23 16.49 5.47 15.24
N CYS A 24 17.10 5.36 14.06
CA CYS A 24 16.90 4.24 13.13
C CYS A 24 17.84 3.05 13.34
N LYS A 25 18.50 2.93 14.50
CA LYS A 25 19.44 1.82 14.75
C LYS A 25 18.72 0.53 15.13
N ALA A 26 17.62 0.64 15.87
CA ALA A 26 16.80 -0.50 16.25
C ALA A 26 15.78 -0.83 15.16
N LYS A 27 15.52 -2.13 14.98
CA LYS A 27 14.36 -2.58 14.19
C LYS A 27 13.04 -2.13 14.85
N PRO A 28 11.97 -1.96 14.07
CA PRO A 28 10.68 -1.62 14.63
C PRO A 28 10.14 -2.73 15.53
N SER A 29 9.44 -2.31 16.59
CA SER A 29 8.71 -3.13 17.53
C SER A 29 7.65 -2.27 18.20
N ALA A 30 6.73 -2.88 18.94
CA ALA A 30 5.72 -2.16 19.71
C ALA A 30 6.30 -1.13 20.71
N THR A 31 7.58 -1.26 21.11
CA THR A 31 8.24 -0.34 22.06
C THR A 31 9.26 0.59 21.42
N SER A 32 9.74 0.30 20.20
CA SER A 32 10.68 1.18 19.49
C SER A 32 9.98 2.14 18.53
N VAL A 33 8.76 1.82 18.10
CA VAL A 33 7.89 2.72 17.33
C VAL A 33 7.38 3.84 18.24
N GLY A 34 7.45 5.09 17.77
CA GLY A 34 7.03 6.24 18.55
C GLY A 34 7.03 7.54 17.76
N GLY A 35 6.78 8.65 18.45
CA GLY A 35 6.55 9.96 17.84
C GLY A 35 5.06 10.35 17.84
N PRO A 36 4.72 11.62 17.52
CA PRO A 36 3.35 12.13 17.61
C PRO A 36 2.34 11.45 16.67
N SER A 37 2.82 10.89 15.55
CA SER A 37 1.99 10.22 14.54
C SER A 37 2.60 8.86 14.19
N ALA A 38 2.84 8.07 15.23
CA ALA A 38 3.64 6.88 15.12
C ALA A 38 2.97 5.80 14.25
N TYR A 39 3.73 5.19 13.33
CA TYR A 39 3.28 4.09 12.49
C TYR A 39 4.39 3.07 12.25
N TRP A 40 4.00 1.88 11.79
CA TRP A 40 4.90 0.86 11.28
C TRP A 40 4.22 0.07 10.16
N GLN A 41 4.89 -0.01 9.01
CA GLN A 41 4.43 -0.69 7.81
C GLN A 41 5.48 -1.67 7.27
N SER A 42 5.00 -2.75 6.66
CA SER A 42 5.82 -3.67 5.87
C SER A 42 5.17 -3.98 4.52
N PHE A 43 5.97 -4.33 3.52
CA PHE A 43 5.52 -4.49 2.13
C PHE A 43 6.12 -5.74 1.50
N THR A 44 5.32 -6.43 0.68
CA THR A 44 5.79 -7.55 -0.15
C THR A 44 5.48 -7.31 -1.62
N TYR A 45 6.25 -7.96 -2.48
CA TYR A 45 6.21 -7.74 -3.93
C TYR A 45 6.27 -9.06 -4.69
N ASP A 46 5.65 -9.09 -5.87
CA ASP A 46 5.83 -10.19 -6.82
C ASP A 46 7.14 -10.05 -7.63
N ALA A 47 7.36 -11.01 -8.55
CA ALA A 47 8.52 -11.03 -9.42
C ALA A 47 8.55 -9.90 -10.47
N LEU A 48 7.39 -9.28 -10.76
CA LEU A 48 7.27 -8.12 -11.65
C LEU A 48 7.47 -6.80 -10.89
N GLY A 49 7.62 -6.85 -9.57
CA GLY A 49 7.76 -5.67 -8.72
C GLY A 49 6.44 -5.04 -8.30
N ASN A 50 5.29 -5.68 -8.58
CA ASN A 50 4.03 -5.21 -8.03
C ASN A 50 4.00 -5.43 -6.53
N ARG A 51 3.56 -4.43 -5.77
CA ARG A 51 3.22 -4.65 -4.36
C ARG A 51 2.04 -5.61 -4.29
N THR A 52 2.19 -6.69 -3.53
CA THR A 52 1.15 -7.71 -3.31
C THR A 52 0.53 -7.60 -1.94
N GLN A 53 1.29 -7.17 -0.93
CA GLN A 53 0.75 -6.87 0.40
C GLN A 53 1.36 -5.61 1.01
N GLN A 54 0.56 -4.95 1.84
CA GLN A 54 0.98 -3.97 2.82
C GLN A 54 0.39 -4.38 4.18
N THR A 55 1.23 -4.53 5.19
CA THR A 55 0.78 -4.74 6.57
C THR A 55 1.03 -3.46 7.36
N ASP A 56 -0.03 -2.87 7.87
CA ASP A 56 -0.02 -1.84 8.90
C ASP A 56 0.03 -2.56 10.26
N HIS A 57 1.17 -2.48 10.93
CA HIS A 57 1.40 -3.16 12.21
C HIS A 57 0.62 -2.47 13.32
N GLY A 58 0.11 -3.26 14.27
CA GLY A 58 -0.68 -2.83 15.43
C GLY A 58 0.11 -2.05 16.47
N ALA A 59 0.82 -1.01 16.06
CA ALA A 59 1.70 -0.17 16.86
C ALA A 59 1.41 1.33 16.62
N GLY A 60 1.90 2.18 17.51
CA GLY A 60 1.70 3.62 17.42
C GLY A 60 0.21 3.99 17.45
N ILE A 61 -0.24 4.77 16.46
CA ILE A 61 -1.65 5.20 16.37
C ILE A 61 -2.62 4.04 16.08
N LEU A 62 -2.11 2.91 15.57
CA LEU A 62 -2.89 1.71 15.25
C LEU A 62 -2.74 0.61 16.32
N ALA A 63 -2.33 0.97 17.54
CA ALA A 63 -2.13 0.02 18.63
C ALA A 63 -3.29 -1.01 18.71
N GLY A 64 -2.95 -2.30 18.65
CA GLY A 64 -3.93 -3.38 18.52
C GLY A 64 -3.43 -4.50 17.63
N ALA A 65 -4.30 -5.01 16.75
CA ALA A 65 -3.95 -6.04 15.79
C ALA A 65 -3.51 -5.44 14.45
N ASP A 66 -2.65 -6.16 13.73
CA ASP A 66 -2.22 -5.79 12.39
C ASP A 66 -3.39 -5.75 11.41
N GLY A 67 -3.35 -4.81 10.47
CA GLY A 67 -4.20 -4.77 9.29
C GLY A 67 -3.37 -5.07 8.04
N THR A 68 -3.79 -6.03 7.22
CA THR A 68 -3.11 -6.38 5.98
C THR A 68 -3.98 -6.07 4.77
N THR A 69 -3.50 -5.20 3.90
CA THR A 69 -4.06 -4.97 2.57
C THR A 69 -3.41 -5.92 1.57
N THR A 70 -4.19 -6.75 0.90
CA THR A 70 -3.76 -7.60 -0.21
C THR A 70 -4.16 -6.94 -1.53
N TYR A 71 -3.19 -6.80 -2.44
CA TYR A 71 -3.38 -6.21 -3.77
C TYR A 71 -3.44 -7.31 -4.83
N THR A 72 -4.52 -7.31 -5.62
CA THR A 72 -4.67 -8.23 -6.76
C THR A 72 -4.35 -7.50 -8.05
N GLN A 73 -3.45 -8.06 -8.84
CA GLN A 73 -3.06 -7.61 -10.18
C GLN A 73 -3.60 -8.55 -11.26
N PRO A 74 -3.58 -8.17 -12.55
CA PRO A 74 -3.90 -9.10 -13.62
C PRO A 74 -2.96 -10.31 -13.60
N ALA A 75 -3.49 -11.47 -13.98
CA ALA A 75 -2.68 -12.67 -14.10
C ALA A 75 -1.52 -12.48 -15.10
N ALA A 76 -0.42 -13.19 -14.89
CA ALA A 76 0.75 -13.12 -15.77
C ALA A 76 0.35 -13.33 -17.25
N GLY A 77 0.94 -12.53 -18.13
CA GLY A 77 0.65 -12.53 -19.57
C GLY A 77 -0.64 -11.81 -19.97
N LYS A 78 -1.39 -11.23 -19.03
CA LYS A 78 -2.51 -10.33 -19.34
C LYS A 78 -2.04 -8.89 -19.57
N PRO A 79 -2.76 -8.09 -20.38
CA PRO A 79 -2.49 -6.66 -20.51
C PRO A 79 -2.54 -5.95 -19.16
N LEU A 80 -1.82 -4.83 -19.05
CA LEU A 80 -1.75 -3.98 -17.85
C LEU A 80 -1.24 -4.71 -16.60
N PRO A 81 -0.07 -5.40 -16.65
CA PRO A 81 0.41 -6.28 -15.57
C PRO A 81 0.67 -5.60 -14.22
N HIS A 82 0.62 -4.26 -14.17
CA HIS A 82 0.82 -3.45 -12.97
C HIS A 82 -0.46 -2.73 -12.48
N ALA A 83 -1.60 -2.98 -13.12
CA ALA A 83 -2.86 -2.29 -12.85
C ALA A 83 -3.64 -2.97 -11.71
N VAL A 84 -3.48 -2.46 -10.48
CA VAL A 84 -4.16 -2.99 -9.28
C VAL A 84 -5.65 -3.08 -9.55
N GLN A 85 -6.25 -4.27 -9.49
CA GLN A 85 -7.68 -4.45 -9.69
C GLN A 85 -8.45 -4.44 -8.38
N ILE A 86 -7.85 -4.95 -7.32
CA ILE A 86 -8.48 -5.10 -6.00
C ILE A 86 -7.47 -4.78 -4.90
N ALA A 87 -7.93 -4.10 -3.86
CA ALA A 87 -7.26 -3.99 -2.57
C ALA A 87 -8.23 -4.45 -1.47
N ASP A 88 -7.94 -5.58 -0.82
CA ASP A 88 -8.76 -6.16 0.24
C ASP A 88 -8.02 -6.08 1.58
N VAL A 89 -8.69 -5.55 2.61
CA VAL A 89 -8.11 -5.41 3.96
C VAL A 89 -8.64 -6.51 4.87
N LYS A 90 -7.71 -7.14 5.61
CA LYS A 90 -8.02 -8.10 6.69
C LYS A 90 -7.33 -7.68 7.98
N GLY A 91 -8.05 -7.75 9.09
CA GLY A 91 -7.56 -7.36 10.41
C GLY A 91 -7.46 -5.85 10.63
N GLY A 92 -7.03 -5.48 11.84
CA GLY A 92 -6.87 -4.09 12.25
C GLY A 92 -8.18 -3.29 12.23
N ALA A 93 -8.04 -1.96 12.34
CA ALA A 93 -9.19 -1.04 12.40
C ALA A 93 -10.02 -0.97 11.10
N ASN A 94 -9.45 -1.45 9.98
CA ASN A 94 -10.04 -1.38 8.65
C ASN A 94 -10.45 -2.75 8.11
N ASP A 95 -10.69 -3.73 9.00
CA ASP A 95 -11.08 -5.08 8.59
C ASP A 95 -12.31 -5.08 7.67
N GLY A 96 -12.28 -5.92 6.63
CA GLY A 96 -13.34 -6.06 5.65
C GLY A 96 -13.47 -4.91 4.65
N LYS A 97 -12.62 -3.87 4.72
CA LYS A 97 -12.59 -2.80 3.71
C LYS A 97 -12.08 -3.34 2.38
N LYS A 98 -12.74 -2.92 1.30
CA LYS A 98 -12.41 -3.34 -0.06
C LYS A 98 -12.41 -2.15 -1.01
N SER A 99 -11.44 -2.14 -1.92
CA SER A 99 -11.42 -1.26 -3.07
C SER A 99 -11.28 -2.05 -4.37
N THR A 100 -11.91 -1.58 -5.44
CA THR A 100 -11.80 -2.15 -6.79
C THR A 100 -11.51 -1.07 -7.80
N PHE A 101 -10.73 -1.39 -8.84
CA PHE A 101 -10.34 -0.46 -9.88
C PHE A 101 -10.48 -1.09 -11.26
N ALA A 102 -10.94 -0.30 -12.22
CA ALA A 102 -10.98 -0.65 -13.63
C ALA A 102 -10.22 0.38 -14.45
N TYR A 103 -9.70 -0.06 -15.59
CA TYR A 103 -8.82 0.73 -16.44
C TYR A 103 -9.24 0.61 -17.90
N ASP A 104 -8.93 1.63 -18.70
CA ASP A 104 -8.97 1.52 -20.15
C ASP A 104 -7.75 0.77 -20.71
N LYS A 105 -7.73 0.56 -22.03
CA LYS A 105 -6.65 -0.18 -22.72
C LYS A 105 -5.28 0.48 -22.60
N THR A 106 -5.23 1.78 -22.33
CA THR A 106 -4.01 2.56 -22.15
C THR A 106 -3.59 2.69 -20.68
N GLY A 107 -4.37 2.10 -19.76
CA GLY A 107 -4.07 2.09 -18.33
C GLY A 107 -4.62 3.27 -17.55
N ASN A 108 -5.46 4.14 -18.13
CA ASN A 108 -6.12 5.16 -17.32
C ASN A 108 -7.24 4.53 -16.48
N THR A 109 -7.33 4.86 -15.19
CA THR A 109 -8.41 4.39 -14.31
C THR A 109 -9.75 4.95 -14.78
N THR A 110 -10.72 4.09 -15.08
CA THR A 110 -12.07 4.48 -15.54
C THR A 110 -13.14 4.28 -14.48
N ASP A 111 -12.89 3.41 -13.50
CA ASP A 111 -13.76 3.19 -12.36
C ASP A 111 -12.90 2.93 -11.12
N ARG A 112 -13.27 3.53 -10.00
CA ARG A 112 -12.75 3.17 -8.68
C ARG A 112 -13.91 3.09 -7.70
N SER A 113 -14.02 1.98 -6.99
CA SER A 113 -14.91 1.84 -5.83
C SER A 113 -14.04 1.69 -4.60
N VAL A 114 -14.19 2.58 -3.61
CA VAL A 114 -13.42 2.56 -2.37
C VAL A 114 -14.40 2.45 -1.22
N ASN A 115 -14.38 1.32 -0.51
CA ASN A 115 -15.30 1.04 0.59
C ASN A 115 -16.78 1.30 0.20
N GLY A 116 -17.17 0.85 -1.00
CA GLY A 116 -18.53 1.00 -1.54
C GLY A 116 -18.82 2.36 -2.20
N HIS A 117 -17.91 3.34 -2.12
CA HIS A 117 -18.05 4.62 -2.80
C HIS A 117 -17.47 4.55 -4.20
N GLN A 118 -18.34 4.54 -5.21
CA GLN A 118 -17.96 4.46 -6.62
C GLN A 118 -17.70 5.84 -7.22
N GLN A 119 -16.64 5.95 -8.00
CA GLN A 119 -16.34 7.05 -8.88
C GLN A 119 -16.05 6.53 -10.29
N LYS A 120 -16.75 7.08 -11.28
CA LYS A 120 -16.47 6.88 -12.70
C LYS A 120 -15.62 8.03 -13.22
N LEU A 121 -14.62 7.71 -14.02
CA LEU A 121 -13.64 8.65 -14.55
C LEU A 121 -13.63 8.57 -16.08
N THR A 122 -13.70 9.72 -16.73
CA THR A 122 -13.54 9.87 -18.17
C THR A 122 -12.31 10.71 -18.45
N TRP A 123 -11.55 10.32 -19.46
CA TRP A 123 -10.31 10.98 -19.85
C TRP A 123 -10.47 11.60 -21.22
N ALA A 124 -10.13 12.88 -21.34
CA ALA A 124 -9.98 13.53 -22.64
C ALA A 124 -8.63 13.14 -23.27
N ALA A 125 -8.53 13.26 -24.59
CA ALA A 125 -7.35 12.87 -25.35
C ALA A 125 -6.14 13.83 -25.18
N ASP A 126 -6.23 14.84 -24.31
CA ASP A 126 -5.20 15.86 -24.11
C ASP A 126 -3.93 15.36 -23.41
N ARG A 127 -3.86 14.06 -23.09
CA ARG A 127 -2.66 13.40 -22.53
C ARG A 127 -1.60 12.99 -23.57
N ALA A 128 -1.77 13.39 -24.83
CA ALA A 128 -0.73 13.30 -25.85
C ALA A 128 -0.18 14.71 -26.14
N GLY A 129 0.66 15.24 -25.25
CA GLY A 129 1.29 16.53 -25.49
C GLY A 129 2.48 16.80 -24.57
N GLY A 130 3.68 16.72 -25.14
CA GLY A 130 4.94 17.22 -24.57
C GLY A 130 6.04 16.19 -24.49
#